data_AF-A0A8J4WCS9-F1
#
_entry.id   AF-A0A8J4WCS9-F1
#
_cell.length_a   1.000
_cell.length_b   1.000
_cell.length_c   1.000
_cell.angle_alpha   90.00
_cell.angle_beta   90.00
_cell.angle_gamma   90.00
#
_symmetry.space_group_name_H-M   'P 1'
#
loop_
_entity.id
_entity.type
_entity.pdbx_description
1 polymer ?
#
loop_
_entity_poly.entity_id
_entity_poly.type
_entity_poly.pdbx_seq_one_letter_code
_entity_poly.pdbx_strand_id
1 'polypeptide(L)'
;MTLSESHCVQSTSVLTVQIIVVDADTIWNHDIADLWKQFDHFKPGQAIGAVCEQVRYCPQSCSSNETYLPYFGINSGMMLMNLTELRRINWWSLWQNEVMKEVDESGYLPIADQQVINQVIIQSPTLYHRLPCEWNIQVHLSSGMDCCPIRWIDRLPDEDDCFEQSQMESLNNHHTLQQARLVHYNIKQKPETSGSYALSPLEWKATMDSMSCKFV
;
A
#
# COMPACT_ATOMS: atom_id res chain seq x y z
N MET A 1 61.65 2.97 20.04
CA MET A 1 60.36 3.67 20.25
C MET A 1 59.62 3.57 18.93
N THR A 2 58.83 2.51 18.76
CA THR A 2 58.04 2.24 17.55
C THR A 2 56.63 2.77 17.79
N LEU A 3 56.21 3.73 16.98
CA LEU A 3 54.86 4.28 17.01
C LEU A 3 53.91 3.21 16.47
N SER A 4 52.98 2.78 17.33
CA SER A 4 51.84 1.96 16.95
C SER A 4 50.91 2.81 16.09
N GLU A 5 50.74 2.43 14.83
CA GLU A 5 49.66 2.95 13.99
C GLU A 5 48.34 2.42 14.54
N SER A 6 47.54 3.31 15.11
CA SER A 6 46.14 3.05 15.43
C SER A 6 45.36 2.98 14.12
N HIS A 7 45.00 1.77 13.67
CA HIS A 7 44.03 1.59 12.60
C HIS A 7 42.65 2.09 13.07
N CYS A 8 42.22 3.23 12.54
CA CYS A 8 40.81 3.61 12.55
C CYS A 8 40.05 2.65 11.63
N VAL A 9 39.38 1.65 12.23
CA VAL A 9 38.30 0.95 11.55
C VAL A 9 37.16 1.96 11.41
N GLN A 10 37.02 2.56 10.24
CA GLN A 10 35.83 3.33 9.91
C GLN A 10 34.65 2.34 9.88
N SER A 11 33.79 2.42 10.88
CA SER A 11 32.47 1.79 10.81
C SER A 11 31.70 2.53 9.71
N THR A 12 31.73 1.99 8.49
CA THR A 12 30.82 2.42 7.44
C THR A 12 29.45 1.88 7.80
N SER A 13 28.71 2.61 8.64
CA SER A 13 27.27 2.43 8.75
C SER A 13 26.71 2.70 7.35
N VAL A 14 26.40 1.65 6.60
CA VAL A 14 25.68 1.79 5.34
C VAL A 14 24.33 2.38 5.69
N LEU A 15 24.12 3.65 5.34
CA LEU A 15 22.85 4.31 5.57
C LEU A 15 21.79 3.57 4.74
N THR A 16 20.82 2.97 5.42
CA THR A 16 19.67 2.35 4.77
C THR A 16 18.81 3.47 4.19
N VAL A 17 18.55 3.42 2.89
CA VAL A 17 17.66 4.35 2.18
C VAL A 17 16.39 3.59 1.83
N GLN A 18 15.27 4.07 2.32
CA GLN A 18 13.94 3.50 2.12
C GLN A 18 12.99 4.60 1.62
N ILE A 19 12.00 4.22 0.81
CA ILE A 19 10.97 5.14 0.32
C ILE A 19 9.60 4.46 0.32
N ILE A 20 8.55 5.25 0.49
CA ILE A 20 7.17 4.86 0.21
C ILE A 20 6.81 5.46 -1.16
N VAL A 21 6.35 4.62 -2.08
CA VAL A 21 5.77 5.02 -3.36
C VAL A 21 4.26 4.87 -3.22
N VAL A 22 3.51 5.90 -3.63
CA VAL A 22 2.06 5.91 -3.56
C VAL A 22 1.47 6.64 -4.77
N ASP A 23 0.39 6.09 -5.32
CA ASP A 23 -0.39 6.76 -6.37
C ASP A 23 -1.15 7.97 -5.83
N ALA A 24 -1.40 8.93 -6.72
CA ALA A 24 -2.03 10.20 -6.36
C ALA A 24 -3.54 10.08 -6.06
N ASP A 25 -4.16 8.97 -6.44
CA ASP A 25 -5.58 8.65 -6.28
C ASP A 25 -5.84 7.76 -5.05
N THR A 26 -5.07 7.99 -4.00
CA THR A 26 -5.17 7.29 -2.72
C THR A 26 -5.70 8.20 -1.61
N ILE A 27 -6.46 7.61 -0.69
CA ILE A 27 -6.97 8.28 0.52
C ILE A 27 -6.43 7.54 1.74
N TRP A 28 -5.81 8.29 2.66
CA TRP A 28 -5.18 7.78 3.87
C TRP A 28 -6.11 7.94 5.07
N ASN A 29 -6.25 6.89 5.87
CA ASN A 29 -7.10 6.85 7.06
C ASN A 29 -6.35 6.31 8.31
N HIS A 30 -5.03 6.22 8.24
CA HIS A 30 -4.15 5.73 9.30
C HIS A 30 -2.82 6.49 9.30
N ASP A 31 -2.12 6.48 10.43
CA ASP A 31 -0.78 7.07 10.54
C ASP A 31 0.21 6.35 9.61
N ILE A 32 0.85 7.12 8.72
CA ILE A 32 1.86 6.64 7.78
C ILE A 32 3.12 6.10 8.48
N ALA A 33 3.38 6.52 9.72
CA ALA A 33 4.48 5.97 10.51
C ALA A 33 4.32 4.47 10.76
N ASP A 34 3.09 3.96 10.84
CA ASP A 34 2.84 2.52 11.00
C ASP A 34 3.06 1.73 9.70
N LEU A 35 2.86 2.37 8.54
CA LEU A 35 3.28 1.81 7.26
C LEU A 35 4.81 1.76 7.19
N TRP A 36 5.49 2.81 7.64
CA TRP A 36 6.95 2.87 7.64
C TRP A 36 7.57 1.72 8.45
N LYS A 37 6.99 1.36 9.61
CA LYS A 37 7.43 0.22 10.43
C LYS A 37 7.35 -1.14 9.71
N GLN A 38 6.62 -1.25 8.60
CA GLN A 38 6.62 -2.49 7.82
C GLN A 38 8.00 -2.81 7.24
N PHE A 39 8.88 -1.82 7.04
CA PHE A 39 10.27 -2.07 6.65
C PHE A 39 11.04 -2.93 7.66
N ASP A 40 10.71 -2.85 8.96
CA ASP A 40 11.37 -3.64 10.00
C ASP A 40 11.07 -5.14 9.88
N HIS A 41 10.03 -5.50 9.11
CA HIS A 41 9.62 -6.87 8.86
C HIS A 41 10.23 -7.45 7.57
N PHE A 42 11.04 -6.67 6.84
CA PHE A 42 11.74 -7.16 5.67
C PHE A 42 12.82 -8.16 6.09
N LYS A 43 12.72 -9.38 5.57
CA LYS A 43 13.76 -10.41 5.67
C LYS A 43 14.96 -10.01 4.81
N PRO A 44 16.18 -10.49 5.12
CA PRO A 44 17.34 -10.26 4.29
C PRO A 44 17.09 -10.59 2.81
N GLY A 45 17.40 -9.64 1.92
CA GLY A 45 17.17 -9.76 0.49
C GLY A 45 15.80 -9.26 0.00
N GLN A 46 14.81 -9.07 0.88
CA GLN A 46 13.56 -8.40 0.51
C GLN A 46 13.83 -6.92 0.26
N ALA A 47 13.23 -6.39 -0.81
CA ALA A 47 13.46 -5.04 -1.29
C ALA A 47 12.17 -4.30 -1.68
N ILE A 48 11.10 -5.02 -2.00
CA ILE A 48 9.81 -4.46 -2.43
C ILE A 48 8.70 -5.02 -1.55
N GLY A 49 8.04 -4.14 -0.78
CA GLY A 49 6.84 -4.44 -0.03
C GLY A 49 5.62 -3.95 -0.80
N ALA A 50 4.66 -4.83 -1.11
CA ALA A 50 3.44 -4.43 -1.82
C ALA A 50 2.26 -5.33 -1.44
N VAL A 51 1.06 -4.88 -1.76
CA VAL A 51 -0.17 -5.68 -1.63
C VAL A 51 -0.45 -6.40 -2.95
N CYS A 52 -0.95 -7.62 -2.86
CA CYS A 52 -1.46 -8.38 -4.00
C CYS A 52 -2.53 -7.61 -4.79
N GLU A 53 -2.56 -7.79 -6.11
CA GLU A 53 -3.61 -7.27 -6.97
C GLU A 53 -4.97 -7.88 -6.58
N GLN A 54 -5.97 -7.03 -6.39
CA GLN A 54 -7.34 -7.44 -6.09
C GLN A 54 -8.13 -7.58 -7.39
N VAL A 55 -8.76 -8.73 -7.54
CA VAL A 55 -9.54 -9.09 -8.74
C VAL A 55 -10.99 -9.33 -8.37
N ARG A 56 -11.85 -9.35 -9.39
CA ARG A 56 -13.31 -9.51 -9.27
C ARG A 56 -13.74 -10.65 -8.34
N TYR A 57 -13.01 -11.76 -8.32
CA TYR A 57 -13.26 -12.85 -7.38
C TYR A 57 -12.26 -12.78 -6.22
N CYS A 58 -12.70 -12.16 -5.13
CA CYS A 58 -11.86 -11.86 -3.97
C CYS A 58 -11.04 -13.04 -3.42
N PRO A 59 -11.57 -14.27 -3.29
CA PRO A 59 -10.77 -15.41 -2.83
C PRO A 59 -9.57 -15.76 -3.73
N GLN A 60 -9.50 -15.25 -4.96
CA GLN A 60 -8.35 -15.42 -5.86
C GLN A 60 -7.41 -14.20 -5.89
N SER A 61 -7.77 -13.06 -5.29
CA SER A 61 -6.92 -11.86 -5.26
C SER A 61 -5.59 -12.14 -4.58
N CYS A 62 -5.69 -12.77 -3.41
CA CYS A 62 -4.61 -12.86 -2.46
C CYS A 62 -4.62 -14.27 -1.87
N SER A 63 -3.65 -15.11 -2.26
CA SER A 63 -3.48 -16.43 -1.64
C SER A 63 -3.32 -16.29 -0.12
N SER A 64 -4.01 -17.07 0.69
CA SER A 64 -3.84 -17.04 2.16
C SER A 64 -2.46 -17.57 2.60
N ASN A 65 -1.72 -18.21 1.71
CA ASN A 65 -0.40 -18.74 2.01
C ASN A 65 0.68 -17.72 1.66
N GLU A 66 1.36 -17.21 2.68
CA GLU A 66 2.45 -16.22 2.58
C GLU A 66 3.69 -16.74 1.84
N THR A 67 3.82 -18.06 1.65
CA THR A 67 4.98 -18.68 0.98
C THR A 67 4.93 -18.52 -0.54
N TYR A 68 3.75 -18.26 -1.10
CA TYR A 68 3.57 -18.16 -2.55
C TYR A 68 3.45 -16.70 -3.00
N LEU A 69 4.01 -16.42 -4.19
CA LEU A 69 3.74 -15.17 -4.87
C LEU A 69 2.23 -15.04 -5.17
N PRO A 70 1.69 -13.81 -5.10
CA PRO A 70 0.33 -13.56 -5.57
C PRO A 70 0.15 -14.00 -7.01
N TYR A 71 -0.92 -14.74 -7.30
CA TYR A 71 -1.16 -15.31 -8.64
C TYR A 71 -1.32 -14.23 -9.72
N PHE A 72 -1.99 -13.12 -9.39
CA PHE A 72 -2.16 -11.96 -10.27
C PHE A 72 -1.10 -10.88 -10.06
N GLY A 73 -0.04 -11.19 -9.31
CA GLY A 73 0.99 -10.22 -8.96
C GLY A 73 0.53 -9.22 -7.89
N ILE A 74 1.28 -8.13 -7.80
CA ILE A 74 1.04 -7.01 -6.88
C ILE A 74 0.36 -5.85 -7.61
N ASN A 75 -0.30 -5.00 -6.83
CA ASN A 75 -0.75 -3.69 -7.27
C ASN A 75 0.33 -2.65 -6.91
N SER A 76 0.75 -1.83 -7.88
CA SER A 76 1.87 -0.88 -7.68
C SER A 76 1.47 0.45 -7.05
N GLY A 77 0.17 0.71 -6.82
CA GLY A 77 -0.29 2.00 -6.31
C GLY A 77 0.06 2.30 -4.85
N MET A 78 0.59 1.32 -4.11
CA MET A 78 1.30 1.54 -2.86
C MET A 78 2.42 0.51 -2.72
N MET A 79 3.65 0.99 -2.60
CA MET A 79 4.84 0.14 -2.44
C MET A 79 5.83 0.71 -1.43
N LEU A 80 6.47 -0.19 -0.69
CA LEU A 80 7.64 0.06 0.12
C LEU A 80 8.87 -0.38 -0.64
N MET A 81 9.83 0.53 -0.85
CA MET A 81 11.06 0.19 -1.58
C MET A 81 12.30 0.44 -0.72
N ASN A 82 13.03 -0.63 -0.43
CA ASN A 82 14.36 -0.54 0.19
C ASN A 82 15.38 -0.26 -0.92
N LEU A 83 15.68 1.03 -1.14
CA LEU A 83 16.60 1.47 -2.18
C LEU A 83 18.03 1.00 -1.95
N THR A 84 18.44 0.74 -0.70
CA THR A 84 19.75 0.15 -0.42
C THR A 84 19.84 -1.26 -0.99
N GLU A 85 18.85 -2.12 -0.74
CA GLU A 85 18.82 -3.47 -1.30
C GLU A 85 18.64 -3.47 -2.83
N LEU A 86 17.77 -2.60 -3.37
CA LEU A 86 17.59 -2.46 -4.82
C LEU A 86 18.88 -2.05 -5.53
N ARG A 87 19.66 -1.11 -4.96
CA ARG A 87 20.97 -0.76 -5.51
C ARG A 87 21.96 -1.92 -5.41
N ARG A 88 21.95 -2.67 -4.30
CA ARG A 88 22.84 -3.83 -4.10
C ARG A 88 22.64 -4.90 -5.17
N ILE A 89 21.41 -5.12 -5.62
CA ILE A 89 21.08 -6.11 -6.67
C ILE A 89 21.14 -5.55 -8.10
N ASN A 90 21.61 -4.32 -8.29
CA ASN A 90 21.62 -3.63 -9.58
C ASN A 90 20.22 -3.56 -10.23
N TRP A 91 19.21 -3.14 -9.44
CA TRP A 91 17.80 -3.02 -9.86
C TRP A 91 17.62 -2.35 -11.22
N TRP A 92 18.39 -1.29 -11.51
CA TRP A 92 18.28 -0.57 -12.78
C TRP A 92 18.51 -1.48 -13.99
N SER A 93 19.50 -2.37 -13.92
CA SER A 93 19.74 -3.33 -15.00
C SER A 93 18.64 -4.38 -15.11
N LEU A 94 18.12 -4.87 -13.98
CA LEU A 94 16.99 -5.82 -13.97
C LEU A 94 15.75 -5.21 -14.62
N TRP A 95 15.42 -3.97 -14.21
CA TRP A 95 14.32 -3.20 -14.76
C TRP A 95 14.44 -3.00 -16.27
N GLN A 96 15.59 -2.49 -16.73
CA GLN A 96 15.79 -2.22 -18.16
C GLN A 96 15.70 -3.49 -18.99
N ASN A 97 16.30 -4.59 -18.53
CA ASN A 97 16.23 -5.87 -19.22
C ASN A 97 14.78 -6.36 -19.33
N GLU A 98 13.99 -6.23 -18.27
CA GLU A 98 12.60 -6.67 -18.27
C GLU A 98 11.70 -5.77 -19.13
N VAL A 99 11.91 -4.45 -19.10
CA VAL A 99 11.23 -3.53 -20.03
C VAL A 99 11.50 -3.91 -21.48
N MET A 100 12.77 -4.14 -21.83
CA MET A 100 13.14 -4.52 -23.20
C MET A 100 12.51 -5.84 -23.60
N LYS A 101 12.55 -6.84 -22.71
CA LYS A 101 11.92 -8.15 -22.94
C LYS A 101 10.41 -8.02 -23.21
N GLU A 102 9.68 -7.33 -22.34
CA GLU A 102 8.23 -7.20 -22.48
C GLU A 102 7.83 -6.39 -23.72
N VAL A 103 8.60 -5.34 -24.05
CA VAL A 103 8.40 -4.55 -25.28
C VAL A 103 8.71 -5.38 -26.54
N ASP A 104 9.77 -6.18 -26.53
CA ASP A 104 10.14 -7.03 -27.66
C ASP A 104 9.12 -8.16 -27.89
N GLU A 105 8.58 -8.74 -26.80
CA GLU A 105 7.63 -9.85 -26.86
C GLU A 105 6.18 -9.40 -27.15
N SER A 106 5.72 -8.33 -26.49
CA SER A 106 4.31 -7.90 -26.53
C SER A 106 4.09 -6.60 -27.31
N GLY A 107 5.13 -5.83 -27.60
CA GLY A 107 5.06 -4.53 -28.29
C GLY A 107 4.60 -3.36 -27.42
N TYR A 108 4.15 -3.60 -26.18
CA TYR A 108 3.68 -2.58 -25.24
C TYR A 108 3.63 -3.14 -23.80
N LEU A 109 3.46 -2.26 -22.81
CA LEU A 109 3.27 -2.60 -21.39
C LEU A 109 1.82 -2.31 -20.96
N PRO A 110 0.92 -3.31 -20.84
CA PRO A 110 -0.51 -3.09 -20.60
C PRO A 110 -0.82 -2.38 -19.28
N ILE A 111 0.00 -2.64 -18.25
CA ILE A 111 -0.10 -2.02 -16.92
C ILE A 111 1.22 -1.34 -16.53
N ALA A 112 1.92 -0.79 -17.54
CA ALA A 112 3.13 0.03 -17.39
C ALA A 112 4.18 -0.56 -16.42
N ASP A 113 4.55 0.19 -15.39
CA ASP A 113 5.52 -0.15 -14.35
C ASP A 113 5.12 -1.40 -13.54
N GLN A 114 3.82 -1.56 -13.24
CA GLN A 114 3.32 -2.72 -12.50
C GLN A 114 3.67 -4.04 -13.21
N GLN A 115 3.62 -4.06 -14.55
CA GLN A 115 3.99 -5.25 -15.34
C GLN A 115 5.46 -5.62 -15.10
N VAL A 116 6.35 -4.65 -15.26
CA VAL A 116 7.80 -4.83 -15.14
C VAL A 116 8.17 -5.30 -13.73
N ILE A 117 7.60 -4.66 -12.70
CA ILE A 117 7.84 -5.04 -11.29
C ILE A 117 7.38 -6.47 -11.03
N ASN A 118 6.19 -6.84 -11.49
CA ASN A 118 5.66 -8.19 -11.33
C ASN A 118 6.57 -9.24 -11.97
N GLN A 119 7.07 -8.99 -13.18
CA GLN A 119 7.98 -9.91 -13.85
C GLN A 119 9.32 -10.06 -13.13
N VAL A 120 9.89 -8.95 -12.61
CA VAL A 120 11.11 -9.02 -11.80
C VAL A 120 10.86 -9.81 -10.50
N ILE A 121 9.70 -9.64 -9.85
CA ILE A 121 9.32 -10.41 -8.65
C ILE A 121 9.16 -11.89 -8.98
N ILE A 122 8.57 -12.24 -10.13
CA ILE A 122 8.44 -13.64 -10.58
C ILE A 122 9.82 -14.28 -10.75
N GLN A 123 10.78 -13.56 -11.33
CA GLN A 123 12.14 -14.04 -11.54
C GLN A 123 12.96 -14.08 -10.25
N SER A 124 12.68 -13.19 -9.30
CA SER A 124 13.36 -13.08 -8.01
C SER A 124 12.36 -12.96 -6.85
N PRO A 125 11.66 -14.04 -6.47
CA PRO A 125 10.60 -13.99 -5.45
C PRO A 125 11.07 -13.53 -4.08
N THR A 126 12.36 -13.71 -3.77
CA THR A 126 12.98 -13.29 -2.51
C THR A 126 13.01 -11.78 -2.32
N LEU A 127 12.81 -10.99 -3.38
CA LEU A 127 12.73 -9.53 -3.31
C LEU A 127 11.41 -9.04 -2.70
N TYR A 128 10.37 -9.87 -2.74
CA TYR A 128 9.02 -9.46 -2.38
C TYR A 128 8.74 -9.69 -0.89
N HIS A 129 8.22 -8.65 -0.25
CA HIS A 129 7.61 -8.67 1.07
C HIS A 129 6.11 -8.42 0.92
N ARG A 130 5.28 -9.30 1.48
CA ARG A 130 3.84 -9.18 1.38
C ARG A 130 3.30 -8.21 2.42
N LEU A 131 2.62 -7.16 1.97
CA LEU A 131 1.92 -6.25 2.86
C LEU A 131 0.48 -6.72 3.14
N PRO A 132 -0.04 -6.45 4.34
CA PRO A 132 -1.46 -6.60 4.66
C PRO A 132 -2.35 -5.78 3.72
N CYS A 133 -3.53 -6.31 3.36
CA CYS A 133 -4.38 -5.69 2.34
C CYS A 133 -4.93 -4.32 2.74
N GLU A 134 -5.03 -4.03 4.05
CA GLU A 134 -5.54 -2.75 4.53
C GLU A 134 -4.66 -1.55 4.15
N TRP A 135 -3.41 -1.81 3.76
CA TRP A 135 -2.48 -0.78 3.26
C TRP A 135 -2.65 -0.46 1.77
N ASN A 136 -3.47 -1.20 1.02
CA ASN A 136 -3.83 -0.88 -0.37
C ASN A 136 -5.16 -1.57 -0.73
N ILE A 137 -6.26 -1.00 -0.24
CA ILE A 137 -7.63 -1.44 -0.54
C ILE A 137 -8.01 -0.92 -1.92
N GLN A 138 -8.24 -1.80 -2.89
CA GLN A 138 -8.32 -1.43 -4.30
C GLN A 138 -9.77 -1.32 -4.78
N VAL A 139 -10.20 -0.09 -5.07
CA VAL A 139 -11.50 0.22 -5.66
C VAL A 139 -11.41 0.07 -7.18
N HIS A 140 -11.29 -1.17 -7.67
CA HIS A 140 -11.15 -1.48 -9.10
C HIS A 140 -12.51 -1.71 -9.80
N LEU A 141 -13.54 -1.94 -8.99
CA LEU A 141 -14.96 -2.04 -9.35
C LEU A 141 -15.80 -1.79 -8.09
N SER A 142 -17.13 -1.71 -8.21
CA SER A 142 -18.02 -1.31 -7.11
C SER A 142 -17.92 -2.19 -5.85
N SER A 143 -17.64 -3.49 -6.01
CA SER A 143 -17.40 -4.46 -4.93
C SER A 143 -15.92 -4.75 -4.67
N GLY A 144 -14.99 -3.96 -5.22
CA GLY A 144 -13.56 -4.23 -5.12
C GLY A 144 -13.04 -4.18 -3.68
N MET A 145 -13.66 -3.31 -2.86
CA MET A 145 -13.36 -3.18 -1.44
C MET A 145 -13.67 -4.45 -0.63
N ASP A 146 -14.58 -5.31 -1.11
CA ASP A 146 -14.95 -6.56 -0.43
C ASP A 146 -13.80 -7.57 -0.38
N CYS A 147 -12.75 -7.36 -1.19
CA CYS A 147 -11.61 -8.26 -1.27
C CYS A 147 -10.62 -8.09 -0.12
N CYS A 148 -10.76 -7.03 0.67
CA CYS A 148 -10.03 -6.84 1.92
C CYS A 148 -11.03 -6.72 3.08
N PRO A 149 -11.15 -7.72 3.95
CA PRO A 149 -12.10 -7.67 5.05
C PRO A 149 -11.59 -6.68 6.11
N ILE A 150 -12.12 -5.46 6.07
CA ILE A 150 -11.73 -4.35 6.94
C ILE A 150 -12.93 -3.74 7.65
N ARG A 151 -12.64 -3.01 8.72
CA ARG A 151 -13.59 -2.14 9.41
C ARG A 151 -13.38 -0.71 8.92
N TRP A 152 -14.46 -0.08 8.44
CA TRP A 152 -14.50 1.36 8.24
C TRP A 152 -14.69 2.03 9.59
N ILE A 153 -13.84 3.01 9.90
CA ILE A 153 -14.08 3.92 11.00
C ILE A 153 -14.68 5.16 10.37
N ASP A 154 -16.01 5.29 10.48
CA ASP A 154 -16.68 6.57 10.25
C ASP A 154 -16.23 7.49 11.39
N ARG A 155 -15.22 8.32 11.13
CA ARG A 155 -14.81 9.37 12.07
C ARG A 155 -15.51 10.66 11.69
N LEU A 156 -16.36 11.16 12.58
CA LEU A 156 -16.65 12.59 12.58
C LEU A 156 -15.44 13.34 13.18
N PRO A 157 -15.13 14.57 12.73
CA PRO A 157 -13.96 15.32 13.21
C PRO A 157 -13.87 15.51 14.72
N ASP A 158 -14.99 15.37 15.45
CA ASP A 158 -15.12 15.65 16.88
C ASP A 158 -15.31 14.39 17.75
N GLU A 159 -15.24 13.18 17.19
CA GLU A 159 -15.44 11.94 17.96
C GLU A 159 -14.10 11.31 18.40
N ASP A 160 -13.80 11.43 19.70
CA ASP A 160 -12.78 10.62 20.37
C ASP A 160 -13.33 9.21 20.68
N ASP A 161 -12.46 8.19 20.60
CA ASP A 161 -12.77 6.77 20.76
C ASP A 161 -13.57 6.46 22.05
N CYS A 162 -14.90 6.37 21.93
CA CYS A 162 -15.77 5.89 23.01
C CYS A 162 -16.01 4.39 22.83
N PHE A 163 -15.19 3.55 23.45
CA PHE A 163 -15.47 2.12 23.57
C PHE A 163 -16.41 1.88 24.77
N GLU A 164 -17.72 1.74 24.52
CA GLU A 164 -18.64 1.25 25.56
C GLU A 164 -18.49 -0.27 25.75
N GLN A 165 -18.20 -0.68 26.99
CA GLN A 165 -18.07 -2.08 27.44
C GLN A 165 -19.31 -2.96 27.14
N SER A 166 -20.48 -2.35 26.91
CA SER A 166 -21.76 -3.04 26.67
C SER A 166 -21.88 -3.64 25.25
N GLN A 167 -21.06 -3.20 24.30
CA GLN A 167 -21.07 -3.73 22.92
C GLN A 167 -20.14 -4.95 22.71
N MET A 168 -19.36 -5.32 23.74
CA MET A 168 -18.30 -6.33 23.64
C MET A 168 -18.82 -7.77 23.38
N GLU A 169 -20.10 -8.05 23.63
CA GLU A 169 -20.68 -9.39 23.45
C GLU A 169 -21.19 -9.67 22.02
N SER A 170 -21.57 -8.64 21.25
CA SER A 170 -21.89 -8.78 19.81
C SER A 170 -20.67 -8.56 18.89
N LEU A 171 -19.59 -8.00 19.43
CA LEU A 171 -18.35 -7.67 18.72
C LEU A 171 -17.32 -8.81 18.62
N ASN A 172 -17.57 -9.99 19.19
CA ASN A 172 -16.61 -11.11 19.14
C ASN A 172 -16.26 -11.59 17.72
N ASN A 173 -17.08 -11.28 16.70
CA ASN A 173 -16.75 -11.50 15.29
C ASN A 173 -16.20 -10.25 14.56
N HIS A 174 -16.35 -9.04 15.13
CA HIS A 174 -15.93 -7.78 14.50
C HIS A 174 -14.59 -7.24 15.04
N HIS A 175 -14.12 -7.70 16.20
CA HIS A 175 -12.79 -7.35 16.75
C HIS A 175 -11.60 -7.95 15.97
N THR A 176 -11.82 -8.86 15.03
CA THR A 176 -10.77 -9.48 14.21
C THR A 176 -10.43 -8.69 12.94
N LEU A 177 -11.29 -7.76 12.52
CA LEU A 177 -11.09 -7.01 11.27
C LEU A 177 -10.16 -5.82 11.50
N GLN A 178 -9.16 -5.68 10.63
CA GLN A 178 -8.26 -4.52 10.63
C GLN A 178 -8.99 -3.27 10.14
N GLN A 179 -8.60 -2.11 10.64
CA GLN A 179 -9.12 -0.82 10.15
C GLN A 179 -8.67 -0.58 8.70
N ALA A 180 -9.53 0.01 7.86
CA ALA A 180 -9.12 0.52 6.56
C ALA A 180 -8.04 1.61 6.72
N ARG A 181 -6.84 1.38 6.16
CA ARG A 181 -5.70 2.31 6.31
C ARG A 181 -5.43 3.15 5.08
N LEU A 182 -5.45 2.55 3.89
CA LEU A 182 -5.28 3.26 2.63
C LEU A 182 -6.24 2.69 1.57
N VAL A 183 -7.01 3.59 0.97
CA VAL A 183 -7.97 3.28 -0.09
C VAL A 183 -7.43 3.81 -1.40
N HIS A 184 -7.32 2.96 -2.40
CA HIS A 184 -6.76 3.26 -3.72
C HIS A 184 -7.86 3.20 -4.77
N TYR A 185 -8.13 4.33 -5.43
CA TYR A 185 -9.16 4.45 -6.47
C TYR A 185 -8.60 4.06 -7.84
N ASN A 186 -8.20 2.79 -8.01
CA ASN A 186 -7.73 2.24 -9.29
C ASN A 186 -8.83 2.03 -10.35
N ILE A 187 -9.87 2.86 -10.31
CA ILE A 187 -10.91 3.05 -11.33
C ILE A 187 -10.67 4.33 -12.11
N LYS A 188 -11.36 4.48 -13.25
CA LYS A 188 -11.31 5.70 -14.05
C LYS A 188 -11.89 6.93 -13.33
N GLN A 189 -12.93 6.73 -12.52
CA GLN A 189 -13.58 7.83 -11.78
C GLN A 189 -12.81 8.07 -10.48
N LYS A 190 -12.17 9.23 -10.37
CA LYS A 190 -11.36 9.59 -9.21
C LYS A 190 -12.19 10.38 -8.19
N PRO A 191 -11.86 10.34 -6.90
CA PRO A 191 -12.68 10.99 -5.86
C PRO A 191 -12.83 12.50 -6.05
N GLU A 192 -11.85 13.17 -6.66
CA GLU A 192 -11.88 14.60 -6.99
C GLU A 192 -12.74 14.93 -8.22
N THR A 193 -12.93 13.95 -9.13
CA THR A 193 -13.76 14.12 -10.32
C THR A 193 -15.22 14.11 -9.92
N SER A 194 -15.66 15.25 -9.42
CA SER A 194 -17.05 15.53 -9.12
C SER A 194 -17.79 15.66 -10.47
N GLY A 195 -18.73 14.77 -10.75
CA GLY A 195 -19.66 14.92 -11.88
C GLY A 195 -20.54 16.16 -11.68
N SER A 196 -21.49 16.44 -12.58
CA SER A 196 -22.40 17.59 -12.57
C SER A 196 -23.28 17.79 -11.32
N TYR A 197 -23.02 17.04 -10.25
CA TYR A 197 -23.57 17.12 -8.90
C TYR A 197 -22.48 17.37 -7.84
N ALA A 198 -21.32 17.90 -8.27
CA ALA A 198 -20.35 18.51 -7.38
C ALA A 198 -21.07 19.62 -6.62
N LEU A 199 -21.39 19.38 -5.35
CA LEU A 199 -21.92 20.44 -4.49
C LEU A 199 -20.93 21.59 -4.57
N SER A 200 -21.40 22.74 -5.04
CA SER A 200 -20.60 23.95 -5.10
C SER A 200 -19.96 24.20 -3.73
N PRO A 201 -18.84 24.93 -3.61
CA PRO A 201 -18.25 25.23 -2.30
C PRO A 201 -19.24 25.87 -1.30
N LEU A 202 -20.31 26.50 -1.80
CA LEU A 202 -21.44 27.01 -1.03
C LEU A 202 -22.41 25.91 -0.57
N GLU A 203 -22.65 24.88 -1.38
CA GLU A 203 -23.44 23.72 -1.01
C GLU A 203 -22.69 22.78 -0.05
N TRP A 204 -21.36 22.63 -0.17
CA TRP A 204 -20.55 21.93 0.84
C TRP A 204 -20.71 22.56 2.24
N LYS A 205 -20.71 23.90 2.29
CA LYS A 205 -20.95 24.66 3.52
C LYS A 205 -22.40 24.51 4.02
N ALA A 206 -23.37 24.51 3.11
CA ALA A 206 -24.78 24.29 3.46
C ALA A 206 -25.06 22.86 3.95
N THR A 207 -24.37 21.84 3.41
CA THR A 207 -24.49 20.45 3.89
C THR A 207 -23.88 20.30 5.29
N MET A 208 -22.72 20.89 5.54
CA MET A 208 -22.12 21.00 6.89
C MET A 208 -23.04 21.76 7.86
N ASP A 209 -23.62 22.90 7.44
CA ASP A 209 -24.56 23.67 8.26
C ASP A 209 -25.89 22.90 8.51
N SER A 210 -26.31 22.03 7.60
CA SER A 210 -27.49 21.15 7.78
C SER A 210 -27.23 19.93 8.65
N MET A 211 -25.95 19.56 8.82
CA MET A 211 -25.49 18.52 9.76
C MET A 211 -25.06 19.10 11.11
N SER A 212 -24.96 20.43 11.22
CA SER A 212 -24.86 21.10 12.50
C SER A 212 -26.22 21.01 13.21
N CYS A 213 -26.30 20.17 14.24
CA CYS A 213 -27.39 20.26 15.20
C CYS A 213 -27.39 21.69 15.76
N LYS A 214 -28.48 22.42 15.52
CA LYS A 214 -28.73 23.70 16.18
C LYS A 214 -28.68 23.46 17.69
N PHE A 215 -27.68 24.03 18.35
CA PHE A 215 -27.67 24.16 19.80
C PHE A 215 -28.90 25.00 20.20
N VAL A 216 -29.79 24.38 20.98
CA VAL A 216 -30.72 25.10 21.87
C VAL A 216 -29.98 25.34 23.18
#